data_AF-A0A838SDW8-F1
#
_entry.id   AF-A0A838SDW8-F1
#
_cell.length_a   1.000
_cell.length_b   1.000
_cell.length_c   1.000
_cell.angle_alpha   90.00
_cell.angle_beta   90.00
_cell.angle_gamma   90.00
#
_symmetry.space_group_name_H-M   'P 1'
#
loop_
_entity.id
_entity.type
_entity.pdbx_description
1 polymer ?
#
loop_
_entity_poly.entity_id
_entity_poly.type
_entity_poly.pdbx_seq_one_letter_code
_entity_poly.pdbx_strand_id
1 'polypeptide(L)'
;MRPLLEFTKNFLRPFSPDLDLDLIEVHPNSALGSLVNTANGDYAITFGNNIYFYADFHNPYSVTGTGLVAHEIAHAQDYANAGWDQFLGDYLLEYFGYEGNTSEANAQDMSRDVQGLLNSQGGNPPCNRMTIANDAHKKIGQGVFYGLVGISRVHLGHAKWADPF
;
A
#
# COMPACT_ATOMS: atom_id res chain seq x y z
N MET A 1 -15.47 -13.99 4.00
CA MET A 1 -14.11 -13.57 4.37
C MET A 1 -13.16 -14.75 4.27
N ARG A 2 -11.89 -14.50 3.98
CA ARG A 2 -10.81 -15.49 3.96
C ARG A 2 -9.48 -14.80 4.32
N PRO A 3 -8.49 -15.51 4.87
CA PRO A 3 -7.16 -14.97 5.02
C PRO A 3 -6.53 -14.58 3.67
N LEU A 4 -5.54 -13.69 3.72
CA LEU A 4 -4.66 -13.44 2.59
C LEU A 4 -3.92 -14.73 2.18
N LEU A 5 -3.86 -15.01 0.87
CA LEU A 5 -3.28 -16.25 0.37
C LEU A 5 -1.79 -16.32 0.68
N GLU A 6 -1.30 -17.50 1.04
CA GLU A 6 0.07 -17.71 1.51
C GLU A 6 1.14 -17.23 0.52
N PHE A 7 0.95 -17.53 -0.77
CA PHE A 7 1.89 -17.06 -1.80
C PHE A 7 1.86 -15.53 -1.95
N THR A 8 0.70 -14.90 -1.79
CA THR A 8 0.56 -13.44 -1.84
C THR A 8 1.24 -12.81 -0.63
N LYS A 9 1.02 -13.35 0.58
CA LYS A 9 1.70 -12.93 1.80
C LYS A 9 3.22 -12.99 1.63
N ASN A 10 3.75 -14.12 1.19
CA ASN A 10 5.19 -14.31 1.04
C ASN A 10 5.80 -13.38 -0.01
N PHE A 11 5.07 -13.11 -1.09
CA PHE A 11 5.51 -12.18 -2.11
C PHE A 11 5.47 -10.71 -1.68
N LEU A 12 4.47 -10.32 -0.89
CA LEU A 12 4.27 -8.92 -0.48
C LEU A 12 5.01 -8.55 0.81
N ARG A 13 5.45 -9.54 1.60
CA ARG A 13 6.23 -9.33 2.84
C ARG A 13 7.43 -8.38 2.67
N PRO A 14 8.21 -8.41 1.58
CA PRO A 14 9.30 -7.46 1.38
C PRO A 14 8.84 -6.00 1.17
N PHE A 15 7.61 -5.78 0.72
CA PHE A 15 7.05 -4.45 0.46
C PHE A 15 6.37 -3.85 1.70
N SER A 16 5.93 -4.70 2.64
CA SER A 16 5.28 -4.30 3.89
C SER A 16 5.92 -5.02 5.09
N PRO A 17 7.19 -4.72 5.41
CA PRO A 17 7.94 -5.45 6.44
C PRO A 17 7.39 -5.25 7.86
N ASP A 18 6.72 -4.13 8.11
CA ASP A 18 6.23 -3.75 9.44
C ASP A 18 4.76 -4.15 9.68
N LEU A 19 4.07 -4.64 8.64
CA LEU A 19 2.68 -5.08 8.72
C LEU A 19 2.60 -6.59 8.95
N ASP A 20 1.82 -7.01 9.95
CA ASP A 20 1.51 -8.42 10.15
C ASP A 20 0.46 -8.90 9.13
N LEU A 21 0.95 -9.42 8.00
CA LEU A 21 0.11 -9.93 6.90
C LEU A 21 -0.76 -11.13 7.28
N ASP A 22 -0.49 -11.79 8.41
CA ASP A 22 -1.32 -12.91 8.90
C ASP A 22 -2.64 -12.42 9.52
N LEU A 23 -2.72 -11.14 9.88
CA LEU A 23 -3.96 -10.51 10.37
C LEU A 23 -4.87 -10.02 9.24
N ILE A 24 -4.39 -10.01 7.99
CA ILE A 24 -5.14 -9.48 6.84
C ILE A 24 -6.24 -10.44 6.40
N GLU A 25 -7.47 -9.94 6.39
CA GLU A 25 -8.66 -10.65 5.93
C GLU A 25 -9.19 -10.05 4.63
N VAL A 26 -9.44 -10.91 3.66
CA VAL A 26 -10.03 -10.57 2.35
C VAL A 26 -11.51 -10.94 2.34
N HIS A 27 -12.34 -9.96 2.01
CA HIS A 27 -13.78 -10.06 1.86
C HIS A 27 -14.14 -9.90 0.38
N PRO A 28 -14.09 -11.00 -0.41
CA PRO A 28 -14.44 -10.96 -1.82
C PRO A 28 -15.95 -10.75 -2.00
N ASN A 29 -16.35 -10.09 -3.09
CA ASN A 29 -17.77 -9.88 -3.43
C ASN A 29 -18.58 -9.24 -2.29
N SER A 30 -17.98 -8.30 -1.55
CA SER A 30 -18.62 -7.72 -0.37
C SER A 30 -19.64 -6.64 -0.75
N ALA A 31 -20.70 -6.51 0.06
CA ALA A 31 -21.67 -5.42 -0.09
C ALA A 31 -21.00 -4.04 0.07
N LEU A 32 -20.01 -3.95 0.96
CA LEU A 32 -19.23 -2.73 1.18
C LEU A 32 -18.37 -2.38 -0.04
N GLY A 33 -17.66 -3.36 -0.61
CA GLY A 33 -16.94 -3.17 -1.87
C GLY A 33 -17.87 -2.76 -3.01
N SER A 34 -19.07 -3.35 -3.09
CA SER A 34 -20.08 -2.97 -4.10
C SER A 34 -20.58 -1.54 -3.93
N LEU A 35 -20.76 -1.09 -2.70
CA LEU A 35 -21.14 0.29 -2.39
C LEU A 35 -20.07 1.28 -2.84
N VAL A 36 -18.80 0.98 -2.54
CA VAL A 36 -17.66 1.84 -2.90
C VAL A 36 -17.49 1.91 -4.41
N ASN A 37 -17.58 0.77 -5.11
CA ASN A 37 -17.53 0.75 -6.57
C ASN A 37 -18.63 1.61 -7.19
N THR A 38 -19.86 1.53 -6.66
CA THR A 38 -20.98 2.32 -7.15
C THR A 38 -20.79 3.82 -6.91
N ALA A 39 -20.14 4.19 -5.81
CA ALA A 39 -19.93 5.59 -5.44
C ALA A 39 -18.80 6.24 -6.25
N ASN A 40 -17.65 5.57 -6.38
CA ASN A 40 -16.41 6.18 -6.86
C ASN A 40 -15.72 5.41 -7.99
N GLY A 41 -16.20 4.22 -8.35
CA GLY A 41 -15.57 3.37 -9.36
C GLY A 41 -14.42 2.51 -8.85
N ASP A 42 -14.11 2.56 -7.55
CA ASP A 42 -13.00 1.77 -6.97
C ASP A 42 -13.36 0.28 -6.88
N TYR A 43 -12.34 -0.57 -6.94
CA TYR A 43 -12.52 -2.03 -6.95
C TYR A 43 -12.39 -2.66 -5.56
N ALA A 44 -11.90 -1.93 -4.57
CA ALA A 44 -11.82 -2.39 -3.20
C ALA A 44 -11.85 -1.23 -2.21
N ILE A 45 -11.96 -1.59 -0.93
CA ILE A 45 -11.80 -0.67 0.19
C ILE A 45 -11.17 -1.41 1.37
N THR A 46 -10.33 -0.75 2.15
CA THR A 46 -9.61 -1.30 3.29
C THR A 46 -10.04 -0.61 4.58
N PHE A 47 -10.34 -1.40 5.62
CA PHE A 47 -10.61 -0.91 6.97
C PHE A 47 -9.83 -1.72 7.99
N GLY A 48 -8.79 -1.11 8.53
CA GLY A 48 -7.84 -1.80 9.38
C GLY A 48 -7.19 -2.98 8.64
N ASN A 49 -7.39 -4.18 9.17
CA ASN A 49 -6.85 -5.40 8.55
C ASN A 49 -7.82 -6.06 7.55
N ASN A 50 -8.95 -5.44 7.24
CA ASN A 50 -9.97 -6.02 6.38
C ASN A 50 -9.99 -5.34 5.02
N ILE A 51 -9.85 -6.12 3.95
CA ILE A 51 -9.90 -5.66 2.56
C ILE A 51 -11.19 -6.17 1.92
N TYR A 52 -12.01 -5.27 1.40
CA TYR A 52 -13.34 -5.53 0.86
C TYR A 52 -13.34 -5.28 -0.64
N PHE A 53 -13.36 -6.34 -1.43
CA PHE A 53 -13.37 -6.22 -2.89
C PHE A 53 -14.79 -6.15 -3.44
N TYR A 54 -14.97 -5.33 -4.47
CA TYR A 54 -16.04 -5.45 -5.43
C TYR A 54 -15.71 -6.55 -6.44
N ALA A 55 -16.61 -7.51 -6.60
CA ALA A 55 -16.44 -8.66 -7.47
C ALA A 55 -15.13 -9.45 -7.22
N ASP A 56 -14.74 -10.28 -8.20
CA ASP A 56 -13.48 -11.05 -8.19
C ASP A 56 -12.32 -10.33 -8.91
N PHE A 57 -12.32 -8.99 -8.96
CA PHE A 57 -11.25 -8.20 -9.61
C PHE A 57 -9.86 -8.40 -8.99
N HIS A 58 -9.81 -8.89 -7.74
CA HIS A 58 -8.60 -9.13 -6.96
C HIS A 58 -7.86 -10.42 -7.34
N ASN A 59 -7.95 -10.89 -8.59
CA ASN A 59 -7.36 -12.16 -9.01
C ASN A 59 -5.86 -12.22 -8.63
N PRO A 60 -5.48 -12.97 -7.58
CA PRO A 60 -4.11 -12.97 -7.06
C PRO A 60 -3.16 -13.78 -7.96
N TYR A 61 -3.70 -14.38 -9.02
CA TYR A 61 -2.98 -15.06 -10.10
C TYR A 61 -2.78 -14.14 -11.32
N SER A 62 -2.97 -12.82 -11.16
CA SER A 62 -2.72 -11.84 -12.22
C SER A 62 -1.82 -10.72 -11.72
N VAL A 63 -1.07 -10.09 -12.63
CA VAL A 63 -0.22 -8.93 -12.30
C VAL A 63 -1.08 -7.81 -11.73
N THR A 64 -2.15 -7.45 -12.43
CA THR A 64 -3.06 -6.37 -12.01
C THR A 64 -3.75 -6.69 -10.68
N GLY A 65 -4.29 -7.90 -10.51
CA GLY A 65 -4.94 -8.28 -9.25
C GLY A 65 -3.98 -8.35 -8.07
N THR A 66 -2.73 -8.78 -8.29
CA THR A 66 -1.69 -8.72 -7.24
C THR A 66 -1.31 -7.27 -6.91
N GLY A 67 -1.23 -6.40 -7.92
CA GLY A 67 -1.02 -4.96 -7.74
C GLY A 67 -2.16 -4.30 -6.96
N LEU A 68 -3.41 -4.68 -7.22
CA LEU A 68 -4.56 -4.21 -6.44
C LEU A 68 -4.47 -4.66 -4.98
N VAL A 69 -4.13 -5.93 -4.73
CA VAL A 69 -3.95 -6.40 -3.35
C VAL A 69 -2.80 -5.67 -2.64
N ALA A 70 -1.72 -5.36 -3.35
CA ALA A 70 -0.61 -4.57 -2.80
C ALA A 70 -1.04 -3.14 -2.45
N HIS A 71 -1.84 -2.50 -3.30
CA HIS A 71 -2.41 -1.18 -3.04
C HIS A 71 -3.21 -1.16 -1.74
N GLU A 72 -4.14 -2.11 -1.57
CA GLU A 72 -4.94 -2.23 -0.34
C GLU A 72 -4.10 -2.53 0.91
N ILE A 73 -3.02 -3.30 0.77
CA ILE A 73 -2.08 -3.57 1.86
C ILE A 73 -1.32 -2.31 2.30
N ALA A 74 -1.00 -1.41 1.37
CA ALA A 74 -0.39 -0.13 1.72
C ALA A 74 -1.32 0.69 2.63
N HIS A 75 -2.62 0.73 2.34
CA HIS A 75 -3.60 1.38 3.22
C HIS A 75 -3.70 0.69 4.59
N ALA A 76 -3.63 -0.64 4.65
CA ALA A 76 -3.58 -1.36 5.93
C ALA A 76 -2.31 -1.05 6.73
N GLN A 77 -1.18 -0.84 6.05
CA GLN A 77 0.09 -0.43 6.67
C GLN A 77 0.01 1.01 7.21
N ASP A 78 -0.56 1.93 6.43
CA ASP A 78 -0.80 3.31 6.88
C ASP A 78 -1.74 3.34 8.09
N TYR A 79 -2.80 2.51 8.09
CA TYR A 79 -3.66 2.32 9.24
C TYR A 79 -2.89 1.86 10.49
N ALA A 80 -2.05 0.83 10.34
CA ALA A 80 -1.27 0.28 11.45
C ALA A 80 -0.28 1.30 12.04
N ASN A 81 0.26 2.20 11.19
CA ASN A 81 1.23 3.22 11.58
C ASN A 81 0.60 4.48 12.18
N ALA A 82 -0.51 4.96 11.61
CA ALA A 82 -1.13 6.23 11.97
C ALA A 82 -2.26 6.09 13.01
N GLY A 83 -2.81 4.89 13.17
CA GLY A 83 -3.96 4.62 14.03
C GLY A 83 -5.30 5.02 13.41
N TRP A 84 -6.39 4.60 14.06
CA TRP A 84 -7.76 4.69 13.52
C TRP A 84 -8.20 6.11 13.15
N ASP A 85 -7.83 7.11 13.96
CA ASP A 85 -8.33 8.48 13.79
C ASP A 85 -7.75 9.19 12.55
N GLN A 86 -6.47 8.96 12.26
CA GLN A 86 -5.81 9.58 11.12
C GLN A 86 -6.10 8.81 9.82
N PHE A 87 -6.14 7.47 9.89
CA PHE A 87 -6.58 6.65 8.77
C PHE A 87 -7.99 7.01 8.32
N LEU A 88 -8.96 7.07 9.24
CA LEU A 88 -10.33 7.38 8.86
C LEU A 88 -10.43 8.78 8.22
N GLY A 89 -9.62 9.74 8.69
CA GLY A 89 -9.52 11.07 8.08
C GLY A 89 -8.98 11.04 6.66
N ASP A 90 -7.79 10.47 6.46
CA ASP A 90 -7.11 10.43 5.16
C ASP A 90 -7.85 9.57 4.14
N TYR A 91 -8.42 8.45 4.61
CA TYR A 91 -9.17 7.48 3.81
C TYR A 91 -10.60 7.95 3.47
N LEU A 92 -11.27 8.69 4.37
CA LEU A 92 -12.52 9.37 4.01
C LEU A 92 -12.27 10.57 3.09
N LEU A 93 -11.18 11.32 3.27
CA LEU A 93 -10.81 12.40 2.35
C LEU A 93 -10.58 11.87 0.93
N GLU A 94 -9.93 10.71 0.81
CA GLU A 94 -9.80 9.96 -0.44
C GLU A 94 -11.15 9.57 -1.03
N TYR A 95 -12.03 8.97 -0.22
CA TYR A 95 -13.38 8.58 -0.64
C TYR A 95 -14.23 9.77 -1.14
N PHE A 96 -13.97 10.99 -0.67
CA PHE A 96 -14.65 12.21 -1.14
C PHE A 96 -13.88 12.96 -2.26
N GLY A 97 -12.84 12.37 -2.84
CA GLY A 97 -12.18 12.87 -4.04
C GLY A 97 -11.08 13.91 -3.81
N TYR A 98 -10.42 13.91 -2.64
CA TYR A 98 -9.23 14.73 -2.46
C TYR A 98 -8.01 14.11 -3.17
N GLU A 99 -7.76 14.57 -4.41
CA GLU A 99 -6.51 14.29 -5.13
C GLU A 99 -5.30 14.83 -4.33
N GLY A 100 -4.36 13.95 -3.98
CA GLY A 100 -3.06 14.34 -3.41
C GLY A 100 -2.84 14.02 -1.92
N ASN A 101 -3.60 13.11 -1.30
CA ASN A 101 -3.19 12.56 -0.01
C ASN A 101 -1.93 11.68 -0.21
N THR A 102 -1.07 11.58 0.81
CA THR A 102 0.16 10.78 0.73
C THR A 102 -0.12 9.28 0.76
N SER A 103 -1.25 8.85 1.32
CA SER A 103 -1.61 7.43 1.47
C SER A 103 -1.88 6.79 0.11
N GLU A 104 -2.72 7.41 -0.72
CA GLU A 104 -3.04 6.98 -2.08
C GLU A 104 -1.79 7.00 -2.96
N ALA A 105 -0.93 8.02 -2.83
CA ALA A 105 0.34 8.07 -3.55
C ALA A 105 1.24 6.86 -3.18
N ASN A 106 1.37 6.55 -1.89
CA ASN A 106 2.13 5.39 -1.42
C ASN A 106 1.52 4.07 -1.90
N ALA A 107 0.20 3.95 -1.87
CA ALA A 107 -0.52 2.77 -2.33
C ALA A 107 -0.37 2.54 -3.84
N GLN A 108 -0.42 3.62 -4.64
CA GLN A 108 -0.15 3.58 -6.07
C GLN A 108 1.31 3.21 -6.37
N ASP A 109 2.27 3.76 -5.63
CA ASP A 109 3.68 3.46 -5.81
C ASP A 109 3.99 1.99 -5.46
N MET A 110 3.45 1.47 -4.35
CA MET A 110 3.58 0.04 -4.02
C MET A 110 2.97 -0.85 -5.10
N SER A 111 1.78 -0.50 -5.60
CA SER A 111 1.13 -1.23 -6.68
C SER A 111 1.99 -1.26 -7.94
N ARG A 112 2.57 -0.12 -8.32
CA ARG A 112 3.47 -0.01 -9.49
C ARG A 112 4.74 -0.82 -9.32
N ASP A 113 5.36 -0.80 -8.14
CA ASP A 113 6.57 -1.56 -7.86
C ASP A 113 6.32 -3.07 -7.93
N VAL A 114 5.22 -3.53 -7.33
CA VAL A 114 4.78 -4.93 -7.40
C VAL A 114 4.50 -5.36 -8.84
N GLN A 115 3.72 -4.57 -9.59
CA GLN A 115 3.41 -4.88 -10.98
C GLN A 115 4.67 -4.84 -11.85
N GLY A 116 5.55 -3.86 -11.64
CA GLY A 116 6.85 -3.73 -12.30
C GLY A 116 7.76 -4.93 -12.04
N LEU A 117 7.81 -5.42 -10.80
CA LEU A 117 8.56 -6.63 -10.46
C LEU A 117 7.98 -7.84 -11.20
N LEU A 118 6.67 -8.08 -11.11
CA LEU A 118 6.03 -9.22 -11.78
C LEU A 118 6.22 -9.16 -13.30
N ASN A 119 6.05 -7.99 -13.91
CA ASN A 119 6.29 -7.77 -15.35
C ASN A 119 7.75 -8.01 -15.73
N SER A 120 8.71 -7.51 -14.94
CA SER A 120 10.14 -7.74 -15.19
C SER A 120 10.52 -9.22 -15.13
N GLN A 121 9.69 -10.01 -14.45
CA GLN A 121 9.86 -11.44 -14.38
C GLN A 121 9.00 -12.21 -15.42
N GLY A 122 8.44 -11.55 -16.43
CA GLY A 122 7.65 -12.19 -17.49
C GLY A 122 6.16 -12.34 -17.15
N GLY A 123 5.64 -11.52 -16.23
CA GLY A 123 4.21 -11.45 -15.90
C GLY A 123 3.68 -12.65 -15.11
N ASN A 124 4.56 -13.52 -14.63
CA ASN A 124 4.16 -14.71 -13.88
C ASN A 124 3.79 -14.32 -12.44
N PRO A 125 2.53 -14.52 -12.02
CA PRO A 125 2.07 -14.18 -10.69
C PRO A 125 2.77 -15.00 -9.60
N PRO A 126 2.71 -14.56 -8.33
CA PRO A 126 3.49 -15.18 -7.25
C PRO A 126 3.10 -16.63 -6.95
N CYS A 127 1.85 -17.00 -7.19
CA CYS A 127 1.35 -18.38 -7.11
C CYS A 127 2.06 -19.38 -8.03
N ASN A 128 2.71 -18.91 -9.09
CA ASN A 128 3.45 -19.75 -10.03
C ASN A 128 4.96 -19.82 -9.67
N ARG A 129 5.36 -19.23 -8.54
CA ARG A 129 6.77 -18.96 -8.18
C ARG A 129 7.06 -19.21 -6.70
N MET A 130 7.09 -20.46 -6.26
CA MET A 130 7.59 -20.79 -4.91
C MET A 130 9.13 -20.62 -4.74
N THR A 131 9.86 -19.91 -5.61
CA THR A 131 11.35 -19.95 -5.61
C THR A 131 12.06 -18.59 -5.59
N ILE A 132 11.38 -17.44 -5.57
CA ILE A 132 12.05 -16.13 -5.79
C ILE A 132 11.68 -15.12 -4.71
N ALA A 133 12.03 -15.39 -3.46
CA ALA A 133 11.90 -14.43 -2.35
C ALA A 133 13.15 -13.55 -2.16
N ASN A 134 14.25 -13.78 -2.88
CA ASN A 134 15.54 -13.14 -2.59
C ASN A 134 15.87 -11.90 -3.44
N ASP A 135 15.14 -11.62 -4.53
CA ASP A 135 15.48 -10.52 -5.45
C ASP A 135 14.78 -9.19 -5.12
N ALA A 136 13.66 -9.21 -4.38
CA ALA A 136 12.89 -8.02 -4.06
C ALA A 136 13.69 -7.02 -3.21
N HIS A 137 14.38 -7.50 -2.17
CA HIS A 137 15.23 -6.67 -1.28
C HIS A 137 16.29 -5.84 -2.02
N LYS A 138 16.72 -6.26 -3.21
CA LYS A 138 17.81 -5.58 -3.94
C LYS A 138 17.35 -4.34 -4.71
N LYS A 139 16.06 -4.21 -5.03
CA LYS A 139 15.50 -3.02 -5.71
C LYS A 139 15.00 -1.96 -4.73
N ILE A 140 14.44 -2.36 -3.58
CA ILE A 140 13.95 -1.42 -2.56
C ILE A 140 15.11 -0.68 -1.87
N GLY A 141 16.33 -1.24 -1.89
CA GLY A 141 17.54 -0.59 -1.38
C GLY A 141 18.10 0.57 -2.23
N GLN A 142 17.46 0.94 -3.34
CA GLN A 142 17.89 2.07 -4.19
C GLN A 142 16.84 3.20 -4.32
N GLY A 143 15.69 3.08 -3.64
CA GLY A 143 14.65 4.10 -3.59
C GLY A 143 14.57 4.75 -2.20
N VAL A 144 15.18 5.92 -2.08
CA VAL A 144 14.97 6.99 -1.08
C VAL A 144 14.06 6.67 0.13
N PHE A 145 14.70 6.44 1.29
CA PHE A 145 14.06 6.62 2.60
C PHE A 145 13.78 8.12 2.81
N TYR A 146 12.50 8.51 2.93
CA TYR A 146 12.12 9.73 3.65
C TYR A 146 11.46 9.33 4.96
N GLY A 147 12.21 9.51 6.04
CA GLY A 147 11.74 9.30 7.40
C GLY A 147 10.98 10.47 7.99
N LEU A 148 10.35 10.19 9.13
CA LEU A 148 10.30 11.01 10.34
C LEU A 148 9.90 12.49 10.19
N VAL A 149 8.72 12.84 10.68
CA VAL A 149 8.53 14.15 11.33
C VAL A 149 7.81 13.97 12.66
N GLY A 150 8.62 13.91 13.72
CA GLY A 150 8.21 14.24 15.07
C GLY A 150 8.31 15.76 15.32
N ILE A 151 7.24 16.30 15.88
CA ILE A 151 7.17 17.25 17.02
C ILE A 151 8.12 18.48 17.03
N SER A 152 7.47 19.65 16.94
CA SER A 152 7.72 20.95 17.59
C SER A 152 9.14 21.37 18.03
N ARG A 153 9.62 22.51 17.49
CA ARG A 153 9.83 23.79 18.23
C ARG A 153 10.54 24.81 17.34
N VAL A 154 9.88 25.96 17.15
CA VAL A 154 10.49 27.18 16.63
C VAL A 154 11.18 27.89 17.80
N HIS A 155 12.51 28.06 17.75
CA HIS A 155 13.22 29.10 18.50
C HIS A 155 14.63 29.39 17.95
N LEU A 156 14.89 30.69 17.76
CA LEU A 156 16.19 31.38 17.67
C LEU A 156 17.02 31.07 16.42
N GLY A 157 17.71 31.99 15.76
CA GLY A 157 18.21 33.31 16.12
C GLY A 157 19.49 33.54 15.30
N HIS A 158 19.66 34.76 14.78
CA HIS A 158 20.82 35.37 14.12
C HIS A 158 22.11 34.55 13.86
N ALA A 159 22.64 34.60 12.62
CA ALA A 159 23.98 35.17 12.32
C ALA A 159 24.35 35.15 10.82
N LYS A 160 24.59 36.36 10.30
CA LYS A 160 25.57 36.86 9.31
C LYS A 160 26.30 35.87 8.37
N TRP A 161 26.14 36.11 7.07
CA TRP A 161 27.03 35.66 6.00
C TRP A 161 28.06 36.75 5.66
N ALA A 162 29.31 36.33 5.42
CA ALA A 162 30.40 37.17 4.93
C ALA A 162 30.53 37.04 3.40
N ASP A 163 30.87 38.15 2.75
CA ASP A 163 31.02 38.32 1.30
C ASP A 163 32.24 37.56 0.72
N PRO A 164 32.19 37.13 -0.56
CA PRO A 164 33.34 36.57 -1.25
C PRO A 164 34.13 37.65 -2.01
N PHE A 165 35.46 37.51 -2.02
CA PHE A 165 36.35 38.09 -3.02
C PHE A 165 36.40 37.21 -4.27
#